data_AF-A0A7G8J2K6-F1
#
_entry.id   AF-A0A7G8J2K6-F1
#
_cell.length_a   1.000
_cell.length_b   1.000
_cell.length_c   1.000
_cell.angle_alpha   90.00
_cell.angle_beta   90.00
_cell.angle_gamma   90.00
#
_symmetry.space_group_name_H-M   'P 1'
#
loop_
_entity.id
_entity.type
_entity.pdbx_description
1 polymer ?
#
loop_
_entity_poly.entity_id
_entity_poly.type
_entity_poly.pdbx_seq_one_letter_code
_entity_poly.pdbx_strand_id
1 'polypeptide(L)'
;MKTSRRYFLRLLATTAASRCLLHAVQAAPNQKTFHSVAASERGDLRLALISDLNGPYGSTRYSPTVTAGIDLLSELKPDLVLCAGDMVAGQKISLTDSQLEAMWSSFQSTILNPLLQQGIGMIPTMGNHDASSQTKASQYIFARERHQAEAFWDHQKNRLGLKFIDASQYPFQFSVKKPGLFVVVIDASSATVDRGQRQWLEQALASESRSPDDCCMVMGHLPLTAISVGRDRAGECIEDAMNLTDLMRRHQVDLYLSGHHHAWFPGELKGQRLLSLGAMGNGPRRLLGTQRTSDPSLTVLDLFQTTRAVRETTFSLKTLESISLDSLPKQLSANSFPTLNLRNTNWSYGA
;
A
#
# COMPACT_ATOMS: atom_id res chain seq x y z
N MET A 1 -45.76 -63.68 -34.91
CA MET A 1 -45.42 -64.18 -33.55
C MET A 1 -46.45 -63.59 -32.59
N LYS A 2 -47.49 -64.30 -32.13
CA LYS A 2 -47.48 -65.24 -30.97
C LYS A 2 -46.40 -64.78 -29.95
N THR A 3 -46.66 -64.37 -28.71
CA THR A 3 -47.74 -64.72 -27.78
C THR A 3 -47.54 -63.93 -26.47
N SER A 4 -48.66 -63.65 -25.78
CA SER A 4 -48.84 -63.81 -24.32
C SER A 4 -48.29 -62.75 -23.34
N ARG A 5 -49.15 -61.91 -22.71
CA ARG A 5 -49.99 -62.16 -21.51
C ARG A 5 -49.24 -61.86 -20.20
N ARG A 6 -49.59 -60.76 -19.53
CA ARG A 6 -50.22 -60.75 -18.18
C ARG A 6 -50.22 -59.35 -17.57
N TYR A 7 -51.43 -58.89 -17.26
CA TYR A 7 -51.74 -57.80 -16.35
C TYR A 7 -51.32 -58.15 -14.93
N PHE A 8 -50.77 -57.20 -14.16
CA PHE A 8 -51.33 -56.86 -12.84
C PHE A 8 -50.85 -55.49 -12.33
N LEU A 9 -51.84 -54.72 -11.86
CA LEU A 9 -51.84 -53.42 -11.19
C LEU A 9 -50.88 -53.31 -9.98
N ARG A 10 -50.28 -52.13 -9.72
CA ARG A 10 -50.79 -51.06 -8.80
C ARG A 10 -49.72 -49.98 -8.51
N LEU A 11 -50.14 -48.73 -8.71
CA LEU A 11 -49.93 -47.51 -7.89
C LEU A 11 -48.63 -47.35 -7.07
N LEU A 12 -47.86 -46.29 -7.34
CA LEU A 12 -47.78 -45.10 -6.48
C LEU A 12 -46.86 -44.04 -7.10
N ALA A 13 -47.36 -42.80 -7.12
CA ALA A 13 -46.64 -41.60 -7.49
C ALA A 13 -45.49 -41.32 -6.50
N THR A 14 -44.39 -40.73 -6.98
CA THR A 14 -43.84 -39.44 -6.51
C THR A 14 -42.42 -39.18 -7.06
N THR A 15 -42.27 -38.00 -7.67
CA THR A 15 -41.05 -37.14 -7.70
C THR A 15 -39.70 -37.76 -8.08
N ALA A 16 -39.32 -37.66 -9.36
CA ALA A 16 -37.93 -37.72 -9.77
C ALA A 16 -37.28 -36.34 -9.65
N ALA A 17 -36.63 -36.07 -8.51
CA ALA A 17 -35.73 -34.95 -8.33
C ALA A 17 -34.35 -35.30 -8.92
N SER A 18 -33.91 -34.51 -9.89
CA SER A 18 -32.58 -34.57 -10.51
C SER A 18 -31.47 -34.46 -9.46
N ARG A 19 -30.65 -35.51 -9.35
CA ARG A 19 -29.36 -35.44 -8.62
C ARG A 19 -28.24 -35.08 -9.60
N CYS A 20 -28.00 -33.78 -9.78
CA CYS A 20 -26.70 -33.30 -10.20
C CYS A 20 -25.79 -33.30 -8.96
N LEU A 21 -24.80 -34.19 -8.95
CA LEU A 21 -23.72 -34.19 -7.97
C LEU A 21 -22.78 -33.01 -8.29
N LEU A 22 -22.96 -31.89 -7.58
CA LEU A 22 -21.95 -30.85 -7.47
C LEU A 22 -20.88 -31.32 -6.48
N HIS A 23 -19.69 -31.62 -6.97
CA HIS A 23 -18.50 -31.69 -6.13
C HIS A 23 -18.15 -30.27 -5.66
N ALA A 24 -18.68 -29.87 -4.52
CA ALA A 24 -18.15 -28.74 -3.77
C ALA A 24 -16.85 -29.20 -3.10
N VAL A 25 -15.71 -28.84 -3.69
CA VAL A 25 -14.44 -28.83 -2.96
C VAL A 25 -14.54 -27.65 -1.99
N GLN A 26 -14.97 -27.92 -0.75
CA GLN A 26 -14.77 -26.98 0.34
C GLN A 26 -13.27 -26.92 0.63
N ALA A 27 -12.61 -25.89 0.12
CA ALA A 27 -11.33 -25.47 0.68
C ALA A 27 -11.62 -25.00 2.11
N ALA A 28 -11.27 -25.81 3.09
CA ALA A 28 -11.27 -25.38 4.48
C ALA A 28 -10.37 -24.13 4.60
N PRO A 29 -10.82 -23.03 5.19
CA PRO A 29 -9.95 -21.89 5.44
C PRO A 29 -8.78 -22.37 6.31
N ASN A 30 -7.58 -21.93 5.94
CA ASN A 30 -6.31 -22.38 6.51
C ASN A 30 -6.18 -21.88 7.97
N GLN A 31 -6.89 -22.50 8.91
CA GLN A 31 -6.92 -22.10 10.33
C GLN A 31 -5.54 -22.14 11.01
N LYS A 32 -4.57 -22.87 10.45
CA LYS A 32 -3.23 -23.01 11.04
C LYS A 32 -2.33 -21.78 10.85
N THR A 33 -2.54 -20.94 9.83
CA THR A 33 -1.64 -19.81 9.52
C THR A 33 -1.90 -18.55 10.35
N PHE A 34 -3.15 -18.31 10.76
CA PHE A 34 -3.54 -17.08 11.45
C PHE A 34 -3.10 -16.99 12.92
N HIS A 35 -2.77 -18.12 13.55
CA HIS A 35 -2.24 -18.14 14.92
C HIS A 35 -0.88 -17.42 15.07
N SER A 36 -0.05 -17.36 14.02
CA SER A 36 1.25 -16.68 14.09
C SER A 36 1.13 -15.15 14.07
N VAL A 37 0.12 -14.62 13.37
CA VAL A 37 -0.17 -13.18 13.25
C VAL A 37 -0.74 -12.62 14.55
N ALA A 38 -1.56 -13.42 15.24
CA ALA A 38 -2.14 -13.08 16.55
C ALA A 38 -1.10 -13.02 17.69
N ALA A 39 0.13 -13.50 17.48
CA ALA A 39 1.17 -13.55 18.51
C ALA A 39 2.01 -12.27 18.66
N SER A 40 1.95 -11.34 17.71
CA SER A 40 2.65 -10.05 17.86
C SER A 40 1.83 -9.10 18.72
N GLU A 41 2.42 -8.69 19.85
CA GLU A 41 1.89 -7.66 20.74
C GLU A 41 1.41 -6.45 19.95
N ARG A 42 0.14 -6.08 20.12
CA ARG A 42 -0.46 -4.91 19.52
C ARG A 42 -0.06 -3.67 20.31
N GLY A 43 0.40 -2.64 19.61
CA GLY A 43 0.66 -1.32 20.19
C GLY A 43 -0.63 -0.58 20.53
N ASP A 44 -0.48 0.61 21.14
CA ASP A 44 -1.60 1.53 21.39
C ASP A 44 -2.25 1.97 20.07
N LEU A 45 -1.41 2.21 19.05
CA LEU A 45 -1.82 2.50 17.69
C LEU A 45 -1.19 1.48 16.73
N ARG A 46 -2.04 0.76 15.99
CA ARG A 46 -1.63 -0.18 14.93
C ARG A 46 -1.92 0.39 13.57
N LEU A 47 -0.88 0.59 12.76
CA LEU A 47 -0.98 1.03 11.37
C LEU A 47 -0.70 -0.15 10.45
N ALA A 48 -1.44 -0.26 9.35
CA ALA A 48 -1.06 -1.14 8.26
C ALA A 48 -0.60 -0.34 7.06
N LEU A 49 0.47 -0.79 6.43
CA LEU A 49 1.12 -0.14 5.30
C LEU A 49 1.06 -1.06 4.09
N ILE A 50 0.49 -0.55 3.00
CA ILE A 50 0.30 -1.28 1.74
C ILE A 50 0.72 -0.41 0.57
N SER A 51 1.06 -1.02 -0.57
CA SER A 51 1.46 -0.31 -1.78
C SER A 51 1.35 -1.20 -3.01
N ASP A 52 1.33 -0.57 -4.19
CA ASP A 52 1.45 -1.21 -5.50
C ASP A 52 0.45 -2.37 -5.65
N LEU A 53 -0.84 -2.02 -5.52
CA LEU A 53 -1.98 -2.93 -5.55
C LEU A 53 -2.36 -3.33 -6.97
N ASN A 54 -2.10 -2.42 -7.91
CA ASN A 54 -2.65 -2.42 -9.24
C ASN A 54 -2.26 -3.63 -10.10
N GLY A 55 -3.08 -3.83 -11.14
CA GLY A 55 -2.78 -4.73 -12.24
C GLY A 55 -2.12 -4.00 -13.42
N PRO A 56 -2.14 -4.62 -14.61
CA PRO A 56 -1.75 -3.93 -15.85
C PRO A 56 -2.62 -2.69 -16.12
N TYR A 57 -2.14 -1.80 -16.99
CA TYR A 57 -2.87 -0.58 -17.37
C TYR A 57 -4.32 -0.83 -17.78
N GLY A 58 -5.25 -0.06 -17.22
CA GLY A 58 -6.69 -0.20 -17.48
C GLY A 58 -7.37 -1.34 -16.71
N SER A 59 -6.65 -2.10 -15.87
CA SER A 59 -7.23 -3.22 -15.14
C SER A 59 -8.24 -2.74 -14.09
N THR A 60 -9.40 -3.40 -14.07
CA THR A 60 -10.42 -3.29 -13.01
C THR A 60 -10.46 -4.54 -12.13
N ARG A 61 -9.33 -5.27 -12.07
CA ARG A 61 -9.17 -6.51 -11.30
C ARG A 61 -7.86 -6.45 -10.53
N TYR A 62 -7.91 -6.97 -9.31
CA TYR A 62 -6.78 -7.12 -8.40
C TYR A 62 -6.33 -8.58 -8.33
N SER A 63 -5.05 -8.80 -8.01
CA SER A 63 -4.51 -10.15 -7.86
C SER A 63 -5.06 -10.84 -6.59
N PRO A 64 -5.02 -12.18 -6.51
CA PRO A 64 -5.39 -12.90 -5.29
C PRO A 64 -4.60 -12.49 -4.03
N THR A 65 -3.38 -11.98 -4.20
CA THR A 65 -2.55 -11.47 -3.09
C THR A 65 -3.14 -10.20 -2.48
N VAL A 66 -3.80 -9.35 -3.28
CA VAL A 66 -4.55 -8.19 -2.76
C VAL A 66 -5.70 -8.68 -1.90
N THR A 67 -6.49 -9.64 -2.37
CA THR A 67 -7.57 -10.23 -1.57
C THR A 67 -7.03 -10.80 -0.25
N ALA A 68 -5.97 -11.61 -0.31
CA ALA A 68 -5.34 -12.18 0.89
C ALA A 68 -4.84 -11.10 1.87
N GLY A 69 -4.32 -9.98 1.37
CA GLY A 69 -3.91 -8.87 2.25
C GLY A 69 -5.11 -8.12 2.84
N ILE A 70 -6.24 -7.97 2.14
CA ILE A 70 -7.46 -7.39 2.72
C ILE A 70 -8.04 -8.32 3.80
N ASP A 71 -8.01 -9.64 3.58
CA ASP A 71 -8.40 -10.62 4.60
C ASP A 71 -7.49 -10.51 5.83
N LEU A 72 -6.17 -10.44 5.62
CA LEU A 72 -5.20 -10.26 6.70
C LEU A 72 -5.40 -8.93 7.46
N LEU A 73 -5.72 -7.83 6.78
CA LEU A 73 -6.08 -6.56 7.41
C LEU A 73 -7.30 -6.69 8.32
N SER A 74 -8.32 -7.42 7.86
CA SER A 74 -9.56 -7.65 8.61
C SER A 74 -9.31 -8.42 9.90
N GLU A 75 -8.32 -9.31 9.90
CA GLU A 75 -7.91 -10.04 11.09
C GLU A 75 -7.01 -9.23 12.02
N LEU A 76 -6.03 -8.51 11.46
CA LEU A 76 -5.10 -7.67 12.20
C LEU A 76 -5.76 -6.48 12.89
N LYS A 77 -6.90 -6.02 12.35
CA LYS A 77 -7.71 -4.88 12.81
C LYS A 77 -6.84 -3.64 13.10
N PRO A 78 -6.10 -3.13 12.10
CA PRO A 78 -5.36 -1.89 12.28
C PRO A 78 -6.33 -0.72 12.51
N ASP A 79 -5.86 0.31 13.20
CA ASP A 79 -6.61 1.53 13.42
C ASP A 79 -6.66 2.42 12.17
N LEU A 80 -5.73 2.21 11.24
CA LEU A 80 -5.57 2.98 10.02
C LEU A 80 -4.71 2.25 8.99
N VAL A 81 -5.05 2.42 7.70
CA VAL A 81 -4.21 1.98 6.58
C VAL A 81 -3.50 3.18 5.94
N LEU A 82 -2.21 3.07 5.67
CA LEU A 82 -1.46 4.00 4.82
C LEU A 82 -1.16 3.28 3.50
N CYS A 83 -1.63 3.84 2.39
CA CYS A 83 -1.40 3.28 1.06
C CYS A 83 -0.39 4.14 0.30
N ALA A 84 0.80 3.59 0.04
CA ALA A 84 1.91 4.29 -0.60
C ALA A 84 1.81 4.37 -2.14
N GLY A 85 0.59 4.39 -2.69
CA GLY A 85 0.31 4.61 -4.11
C GLY A 85 0.23 3.35 -4.97
N ASP A 86 -0.03 3.57 -6.26
CA ASP A 86 -0.30 2.57 -7.29
C ASP A 86 -1.48 1.65 -6.93
N MET A 87 -2.59 2.30 -6.58
CA MET A 87 -3.88 1.68 -6.28
C MET A 87 -4.60 1.25 -7.55
N VAL A 88 -4.44 2.03 -8.63
CA VAL A 88 -4.97 1.76 -9.98
C VAL A 88 -3.85 1.87 -11.02
N ALA A 89 -4.13 1.49 -12.27
CA ALA A 89 -3.15 1.49 -13.37
C ALA A 89 -3.56 2.41 -14.53
N GLY A 90 -3.58 3.72 -14.28
CA GLY A 90 -4.12 4.73 -15.19
C GLY A 90 -3.15 5.36 -16.16
N GLN A 91 -1.84 5.32 -15.89
CA GLN A 91 -0.78 6.01 -16.63
C GLN A 91 -0.60 5.54 -18.10
N LYS A 92 -1.63 5.72 -18.92
CA LYS A 92 -1.69 5.31 -20.33
C LYS A 92 -2.68 6.23 -21.06
N ILE A 93 -2.12 7.13 -21.86
CA ILE A 93 -2.84 8.21 -22.60
C ILE A 93 -4.02 7.68 -23.44
N SER A 94 -3.95 6.43 -23.92
CA SER A 94 -5.02 5.84 -24.74
C SER A 94 -6.25 5.40 -23.94
N LEU A 95 -6.25 5.47 -22.60
CA LEU A 95 -7.41 5.12 -21.78
C LEU A 95 -8.47 6.22 -21.86
N THR A 96 -9.75 5.84 -21.86
CA THR A 96 -10.89 6.76 -21.83
C THR A 96 -11.25 7.15 -20.39
N ASP A 97 -12.04 8.22 -20.21
CA ASP A 97 -12.46 8.66 -18.86
C ASP A 97 -13.30 7.58 -18.20
N SER A 98 -14.19 6.93 -18.95
CA SER A 98 -14.97 5.78 -18.47
C SER A 98 -14.09 4.60 -18.02
N GLN A 99 -12.93 4.38 -18.64
CA GLN A 99 -12.00 3.33 -18.19
C GLN A 99 -11.29 3.73 -16.90
N LEU A 100 -10.87 4.99 -16.78
CA LEU A 100 -10.26 5.52 -15.55
C LEU A 100 -11.27 5.48 -14.38
N GLU A 101 -12.51 5.90 -14.60
CA GLU A 101 -13.60 5.83 -13.63
C GLU A 101 -13.91 4.38 -13.23
N ALA A 102 -13.92 3.44 -14.18
CA ALA A 102 -14.14 2.02 -13.89
C ALA A 102 -13.03 1.42 -13.02
N MET A 103 -11.78 1.84 -13.21
CA MET A 103 -10.67 1.42 -12.35
C MET A 103 -10.83 1.95 -10.93
N TRP A 104 -11.13 3.23 -10.74
CA TRP A 104 -11.37 3.81 -9.41
C TRP A 104 -12.61 3.21 -8.73
N SER A 105 -13.67 2.92 -9.50
CA SER A 105 -14.86 2.20 -9.00
C SER A 105 -14.52 0.78 -8.52
N SER A 106 -13.62 0.10 -9.23
CA SER A 106 -13.11 -1.21 -8.83
C SER A 106 -12.27 -1.11 -7.55
N PHE A 107 -11.35 -0.14 -7.45
CA PHE A 107 -10.60 0.12 -6.22
C PHE A 107 -11.54 0.36 -5.03
N GLN A 108 -12.54 1.23 -5.23
CA GLN A 108 -13.51 1.57 -4.19
C GLN A 108 -14.28 0.35 -3.69
N SER A 109 -14.84 -0.44 -4.60
CA SER A 109 -15.65 -1.61 -4.24
C SER A 109 -14.83 -2.77 -3.68
N THR A 110 -13.60 -2.96 -4.16
CA THR A 110 -12.77 -4.13 -3.82
C THR A 110 -11.90 -3.92 -2.60
N ILE A 111 -11.44 -2.70 -2.34
CA ILE A 111 -10.43 -2.40 -1.31
C ILE A 111 -10.97 -1.38 -0.31
N LEU A 112 -11.34 -0.19 -0.77
CA LEU A 112 -11.66 0.91 0.14
C LEU A 112 -12.94 0.64 0.95
N ASN A 113 -14.05 0.27 0.29
CA ASN A 113 -15.32 0.01 0.97
C ASN A 113 -15.22 -1.12 2.01
N PRO A 114 -14.59 -2.28 1.74
CA PRO A 114 -14.35 -3.31 2.75
C PRO A 114 -13.62 -2.81 4.00
N LEU A 115 -12.64 -1.91 3.85
CA LEU A 115 -11.95 -1.29 5.00
C LEU A 115 -12.87 -0.33 5.76
N LEU A 116 -13.55 0.57 5.04
CA LEU A 116 -14.45 1.55 5.65
C LEU A 116 -15.64 0.90 6.36
N GLN A 117 -16.16 -0.22 5.85
CA GLN A 117 -17.23 -1.00 6.49
C GLN A 117 -16.80 -1.58 7.85
N GLN A 118 -15.48 -1.78 8.05
CA GLN A 118 -14.89 -2.21 9.31
C GLN A 118 -14.45 -1.03 10.19
N GLY A 119 -14.74 0.20 9.78
CA GLY A 119 -14.30 1.42 10.48
C GLY A 119 -12.81 1.72 10.32
N ILE A 120 -12.13 1.08 9.37
CA ILE A 120 -10.70 1.26 9.11
C ILE A 120 -10.54 2.34 8.03
N GLY A 121 -10.07 3.52 8.45
CA GLY A 121 -9.75 4.62 7.54
C GLY A 121 -8.50 4.35 6.69
N MET A 122 -8.27 5.20 5.67
CA MET A 122 -7.08 5.11 4.82
C MET A 122 -6.48 6.49 4.53
N ILE A 123 -5.16 6.62 4.65
CA ILE A 123 -4.38 7.74 4.10
C ILE A 123 -3.77 7.28 2.78
N PRO A 124 -4.13 7.89 1.63
CA PRO A 124 -3.48 7.60 0.36
C PRO A 124 -2.30 8.55 0.07
N THR A 125 -1.33 8.09 -0.71
CA THR A 125 -0.51 8.95 -1.59
C THR A 125 -0.75 8.51 -3.03
N MET A 126 -0.53 9.41 -3.99
CA MET A 126 -0.65 9.06 -5.41
C MET A 126 0.64 8.40 -5.90
N GLY A 127 0.50 7.28 -6.61
CA GLY A 127 1.57 6.67 -7.38
C GLY A 127 1.62 7.16 -8.83
N ASN A 128 2.68 6.77 -9.54
CA ASN A 128 2.82 7.16 -10.95
C ASN A 128 1.71 6.55 -11.80
N HIS A 129 1.22 5.37 -11.43
CA HIS A 129 0.11 4.73 -12.11
C HIS A 129 -1.24 5.36 -11.78
N ASP A 130 -1.40 5.97 -10.60
CA ASP A 130 -2.65 6.60 -10.19
C ASP A 130 -2.83 7.96 -10.86
N ALA A 131 -1.81 8.81 -10.77
CA ALA A 131 -1.91 10.24 -11.07
C ALA A 131 -0.53 10.91 -11.23
N SER A 132 0.34 10.38 -12.11
CA SER A 132 1.73 10.86 -12.24
C SER A 132 1.85 12.38 -12.40
N SER A 133 2.74 12.97 -11.59
CA SER A 133 3.13 14.38 -11.66
C SER A 133 4.13 14.70 -12.76
N GLN A 134 4.45 13.76 -13.65
CA GLN A 134 5.37 13.99 -14.76
C GLN A 134 4.83 15.08 -15.69
N THR A 135 5.68 16.07 -16.01
CA THR A 135 5.33 17.19 -16.88
C THR A 135 6.12 17.21 -18.18
N LYS A 136 5.53 17.83 -19.20
CA LYS A 136 6.19 18.22 -20.45
C LYS A 136 5.71 19.64 -20.80
N ALA A 137 6.63 20.56 -21.05
CA ALA A 137 6.32 21.97 -21.30
C ALA A 137 5.38 22.58 -20.23
N SER A 138 5.68 22.31 -18.95
CA SER A 138 4.92 22.78 -17.78
C SER A 138 3.46 22.29 -17.69
N GLN A 139 3.09 21.27 -18.46
CA GLN A 139 1.79 20.61 -18.38
C GLN A 139 1.96 19.15 -17.95
N TYR A 140 1.03 18.62 -17.14
CA TYR A 140 1.02 17.21 -16.80
C TYR A 140 0.77 16.35 -18.03
N ILE A 141 1.60 15.32 -18.22
CA ILE A 141 1.44 14.34 -19.30
C ILE A 141 0.15 13.53 -19.08
N PHE A 142 -0.17 13.23 -17.81
CA PHE A 142 -1.29 12.40 -17.37
C PHE A 142 -2.35 13.24 -16.63
N ALA A 143 -2.72 14.39 -17.21
CA ALA A 143 -3.65 15.33 -16.59
C ALA A 143 -5.04 14.72 -16.32
N ARG A 144 -5.51 13.80 -17.18
CA ARG A 144 -6.81 13.14 -17.03
C ARG A 144 -6.83 12.20 -15.83
N GLU A 145 -5.76 11.41 -15.68
CA GLU A 145 -5.55 10.53 -14.53
C GLU A 145 -5.51 11.33 -13.22
N ARG A 146 -4.79 12.47 -13.22
CA ARG A 146 -4.77 13.38 -12.06
C ARG A 146 -6.15 13.91 -11.71
N HIS A 147 -6.90 14.41 -12.70
CA HIS A 147 -8.26 14.90 -12.46
C HIS A 147 -9.19 13.80 -11.90
N GLN A 148 -9.10 12.58 -12.45
CA GLN A 148 -9.90 11.45 -11.98
C GLN A 148 -9.53 11.03 -10.55
N ALA A 149 -8.24 11.03 -10.20
CA ALA A 149 -7.80 10.75 -8.84
C ALA A 149 -8.28 11.81 -7.84
N GLU A 150 -8.18 13.10 -8.20
CA GLU A 150 -8.69 14.21 -7.39
C GLU A 150 -10.20 14.08 -7.15
N ALA A 151 -10.99 13.94 -8.21
CA ALA A 151 -12.43 13.76 -8.11
C ALA A 151 -12.80 12.55 -7.25
N PHE A 152 -12.14 11.41 -7.48
CA PHE A 152 -12.37 10.19 -6.69
C PHE A 152 -12.15 10.44 -5.20
N TRP A 153 -10.98 10.97 -4.82
CA TRP A 153 -10.61 11.13 -3.42
C TRP A 153 -11.40 12.24 -2.72
N ASP A 154 -11.74 13.32 -3.39
CA ASP A 154 -12.62 14.36 -2.84
C ASP A 154 -13.99 13.79 -2.44
N HIS A 155 -14.56 12.90 -3.26
CA HIS A 155 -15.79 12.19 -2.90
C HIS A 155 -15.64 11.27 -1.69
N GLN A 156 -14.44 10.72 -1.44
CA GLN A 156 -14.19 9.83 -0.30
C GLN A 156 -13.78 10.57 0.98
N LYS A 157 -13.28 11.81 0.87
CA LYS A 157 -12.58 12.55 1.94
C LYS A 157 -13.27 12.48 3.31
N ASN A 158 -14.57 12.73 3.36
CA ASN A 158 -15.35 12.75 4.61
C ASN A 158 -15.62 11.36 5.20
N ARG A 159 -15.41 10.29 4.44
CA ARG A 159 -15.62 8.90 4.87
C ARG A 159 -14.36 8.27 5.47
N LEU A 160 -13.19 8.90 5.31
CA LEU A 160 -11.90 8.31 5.71
C LEU A 160 -11.62 8.40 7.22
N GLY A 161 -12.41 9.16 7.98
CA GLY A 161 -12.20 9.33 9.43
C GLY A 161 -10.89 10.05 9.79
N LEU A 162 -10.38 10.90 8.89
CA LEU A 162 -9.12 11.62 9.06
C LEU A 162 -9.36 13.05 9.58
N LYS A 163 -8.50 13.50 10.49
CA LYS A 163 -8.39 14.93 10.84
C LYS A 163 -7.30 15.56 9.97
N PHE A 164 -7.72 16.25 8.91
CA PHE A 164 -6.84 17.03 8.05
C PHE A 164 -6.37 18.29 8.77
N ILE A 165 -5.07 18.61 8.65
CA ILE A 165 -4.47 19.85 9.14
C ILE A 165 -4.32 20.83 7.98
N ASP A 166 -3.74 20.38 6.87
CA ASP A 166 -3.79 21.04 5.57
C ASP A 166 -4.22 20.02 4.52
N ALA A 167 -5.21 20.38 3.72
CA ALA A 167 -5.72 19.57 2.61
C ALA A 167 -6.07 20.45 1.39
N SER A 168 -5.37 21.57 1.24
CA SER A 168 -5.55 22.54 0.16
C SER A 168 -5.21 21.97 -1.22
N GLN A 169 -4.32 20.97 -1.27
CA GLN A 169 -3.89 20.28 -2.49
C GLN A 169 -4.18 18.77 -2.41
N TYR A 170 -5.17 18.37 -1.61
CA TYR A 170 -5.61 16.97 -1.51
C TYR A 170 -6.13 16.49 -2.88
N PRO A 171 -5.82 15.24 -3.32
CA PRO A 171 -5.10 14.17 -2.62
C PRO A 171 -3.57 14.15 -2.85
N PHE A 172 -3.00 15.18 -3.48
CA PHE A 172 -1.59 15.20 -3.89
C PHE A 172 -0.65 15.63 -2.77
N GLN A 173 -1.04 16.65 -2.00
CA GLN A 173 -0.27 17.16 -0.88
C GLN A 173 -1.23 17.49 0.26
N PHE A 174 -1.03 16.87 1.42
CA PHE A 174 -1.84 17.13 2.60
C PHE A 174 -1.17 16.61 3.87
N SER A 175 -1.63 17.07 5.03
CA SER A 175 -1.20 16.58 6.34
C SER A 175 -2.39 16.18 7.20
N VAL A 176 -2.21 15.13 7.99
CA VAL A 176 -3.24 14.60 8.88
C VAL A 176 -2.70 14.31 10.27
N LYS A 177 -3.60 14.41 11.25
CA LYS A 177 -3.31 14.21 12.66
C LYS A 177 -4.18 13.11 13.24
N LYS A 178 -3.59 12.22 14.03
CA LYS A 178 -4.28 11.33 14.98
C LYS A 178 -3.52 11.37 16.32
N PRO A 179 -4.10 11.06 17.48
CA PRO A 179 -3.32 10.97 18.71
C PRO A 179 -2.08 10.08 18.55
N GLY A 180 -0.89 10.61 18.83
CA GLY A 180 0.41 9.93 18.68
C GLY A 180 0.95 9.80 17.25
N LEU A 181 0.26 10.34 16.24
CA LEU A 181 0.66 10.23 14.83
C LEU A 181 0.46 11.55 14.08
N PHE A 182 1.46 11.94 13.30
CA PHE A 182 1.39 13.03 12.33
C PHE A 182 1.91 12.53 10.99
N VAL A 183 1.10 12.64 9.93
CA VAL A 183 1.49 12.16 8.59
C VAL A 183 1.42 13.32 7.61
N VAL A 184 2.49 13.52 6.85
CA VAL A 184 2.52 14.45 5.71
C VAL A 184 2.65 13.64 4.42
N VAL A 185 1.74 13.86 3.49
CA VAL A 185 1.75 13.24 2.17
C VAL A 185 2.27 14.24 1.15
N ILE A 186 3.23 13.80 0.34
CA ILE A 186 3.83 14.58 -0.75
C ILE A 186 3.52 13.93 -2.10
N ASP A 187 3.42 14.73 -3.15
CA ASP A 187 3.28 14.26 -4.52
C ASP A 187 4.64 13.84 -5.09
N ALA A 188 5.04 12.64 -4.69
CA ALA A 188 6.17 11.90 -5.22
C ALA A 188 5.71 10.84 -6.24
N SER A 189 4.71 11.14 -7.07
CA SER A 189 4.23 10.28 -8.16
C SER A 189 5.07 10.38 -9.45
N SER A 190 6.14 11.17 -9.40
CA SER A 190 7.25 11.21 -10.35
C SER A 190 8.54 11.61 -9.62
N ALA A 191 9.67 11.61 -10.31
CA ALA A 191 10.99 11.83 -9.69
C ALA A 191 11.23 13.26 -9.16
N THR A 192 10.39 14.21 -9.55
CA THR A 192 10.54 15.61 -9.18
C THR A 192 9.63 15.96 -8.00
N VAL A 193 10.24 16.34 -6.88
CA VAL A 193 9.60 17.09 -5.78
C VAL A 193 10.18 18.49 -5.84
N ASP A 194 9.45 19.42 -6.45
CA ASP A 194 9.97 20.75 -6.78
C ASP A 194 10.18 21.64 -5.53
N ARG A 195 10.73 22.84 -5.75
CA ARG A 195 11.01 23.79 -4.68
C ARG A 195 9.74 24.23 -3.92
N GLY A 196 8.62 24.43 -4.63
CA GLY A 196 7.37 24.87 -4.00
C GLY A 196 6.83 23.80 -3.06
N GLN A 197 6.82 22.55 -3.52
CA GLN A 197 6.39 21.41 -2.71
C GLN A 197 7.32 21.18 -1.50
N ARG A 198 8.64 21.35 -1.66
CA ARG A 198 9.59 21.28 -0.53
C ARG A 198 9.37 22.37 0.50
N GLN A 199 9.07 23.59 0.06
CA GLN A 199 8.75 24.70 0.95
C GLN A 199 7.43 24.42 1.70
N TRP A 200 6.42 23.88 1.01
CA TRP A 200 5.18 23.45 1.65
C TRP A 200 5.42 22.32 2.66
N LEU A 201 6.24 21.32 2.32
CA LEU A 201 6.61 20.23 3.24
C LEU A 201 7.27 20.77 4.51
N GLU A 202 8.21 21.72 4.38
CA GLU A 202 8.86 22.38 5.51
C GLU A 202 7.84 23.10 6.42
N GLN A 203 6.87 23.79 5.83
CA GLN A 203 5.77 24.44 6.57
C GLN A 203 4.85 23.42 7.26
N ALA A 204 4.47 22.35 6.57
CA ALA A 204 3.62 21.30 7.11
C ALA A 204 4.29 20.59 8.30
N LEU A 205 5.58 20.28 8.19
CA LEU A 205 6.37 19.66 9.26
C LEU A 205 6.62 20.58 10.46
N ALA A 206 6.55 21.89 10.26
CA ALA A 206 6.64 22.91 11.30
C ALA A 206 5.28 23.34 11.88
N SER A 207 4.17 22.67 11.48
CA SER A 207 2.83 22.99 11.97
C SER A 207 2.72 22.86 13.49
N GLU A 208 2.10 23.84 14.15
CA GLU A 208 1.78 23.79 15.59
C GLU A 208 0.82 22.64 15.95
N SER A 209 0.14 22.04 14.96
CA SER A 209 -0.70 20.86 15.17
C SER A 209 0.10 19.58 15.40
N ARG A 210 1.41 19.57 15.09
CA ARG A 210 2.32 18.45 15.35
C ARG A 210 2.90 18.57 16.76
N SER A 211 2.70 17.54 17.57
CA SER A 211 3.37 17.40 18.86
C SER A 211 4.77 16.80 18.67
N PRO A 212 5.78 17.18 19.49
CA PRO A 212 7.06 16.47 19.56
C PRO A 212 6.94 14.99 19.94
N ASP A 213 5.81 14.62 20.55
CA ASP A 213 5.52 13.25 20.99
C ASP A 213 4.81 12.43 19.92
N ASP A 214 4.54 13.00 18.75
CA ASP A 214 3.95 12.27 17.64
C ASP A 214 5.00 11.51 16.86
N CYS A 215 4.67 10.29 16.44
CA CYS A 215 5.41 9.66 15.36
C CYS A 215 5.12 10.43 14.06
N CYS A 216 6.15 11.10 13.53
CA CYS A 216 6.05 11.92 12.33
C CYS A 216 6.48 11.13 11.10
N MET A 217 5.53 10.88 10.19
CA MET A 217 5.79 10.15 8.95
C MET A 217 5.62 11.06 7.75
N VAL A 218 6.51 10.91 6.77
CA VAL A 218 6.32 11.47 5.43
C VAL A 218 6.06 10.32 4.47
N MET A 219 5.02 10.43 3.64
CA MET A 219 4.68 9.41 2.66
C MET A 219 4.66 10.00 1.26
N GLY A 220 5.36 9.33 0.35
CA GLY A 220 5.34 9.57 -1.09
C GLY A 220 5.34 8.22 -1.82
N HIS A 221 5.22 8.20 -3.14
CA HIS A 221 5.27 6.93 -3.88
C HIS A 221 6.68 6.54 -4.27
N LEU A 222 7.44 7.44 -4.92
CA LEU A 222 8.81 7.14 -5.34
C LEU A 222 9.79 7.10 -4.15
N PRO A 223 10.72 6.13 -4.12
CA PRO A 223 11.74 6.06 -3.08
C PRO A 223 12.83 7.11 -3.29
N LEU A 224 13.58 7.38 -2.21
CA LEU A 224 14.73 8.29 -2.22
C LEU A 224 15.99 7.65 -2.83
N THR A 225 16.01 6.33 -3.02
CA THR A 225 17.16 5.62 -3.58
C THR A 225 16.72 4.31 -4.21
N ALA A 226 17.60 3.71 -5.02
CA ALA A 226 17.35 2.46 -5.70
C ALA A 226 17.23 1.29 -4.72
N ILE A 227 16.19 0.48 -4.89
CA ILE A 227 15.88 -0.68 -4.03
C ILE A 227 15.94 -1.98 -4.86
N SER A 228 15.35 -1.93 -6.06
CA SER A 228 15.07 -3.12 -6.86
C SER A 228 15.81 -3.14 -8.18
N VAL A 229 16.16 -4.35 -8.63
CA VAL A 229 16.77 -4.59 -9.93
C VAL A 229 15.86 -4.08 -11.05
N GLY A 230 16.42 -3.26 -11.95
CA GLY A 230 15.70 -2.69 -13.10
C GLY A 230 14.90 -1.43 -12.79
N ARG A 231 15.03 -0.92 -11.56
CA ARG A 231 14.51 0.38 -11.07
C ARG A 231 15.64 1.28 -10.57
N ASP A 232 16.88 0.94 -10.89
CA ASP A 232 18.12 1.63 -10.53
C ASP A 232 18.57 2.59 -11.64
N ARG A 233 17.65 3.45 -12.09
CA ARG A 233 17.89 4.45 -13.14
C ARG A 233 17.16 5.76 -12.84
N ALA A 234 17.60 6.85 -13.48
CA ALA A 234 16.96 8.15 -13.36
C ALA A 234 15.46 8.07 -13.70
N GLY A 235 14.64 8.82 -12.96
CA GLY A 235 13.18 8.79 -13.09
C GLY A 235 12.48 7.77 -12.18
N GLU A 236 13.18 6.78 -11.62
CA GLU A 236 12.61 5.75 -10.74
C GLU A 236 12.80 6.08 -9.25
N CYS A 237 13.63 7.07 -8.92
CA CYS A 237 13.80 7.61 -7.58
C CYS A 237 13.73 9.13 -7.61
N ILE A 238 13.55 9.75 -6.45
CA ILE A 238 13.59 11.21 -6.32
C ILE A 238 14.96 11.75 -6.79
N GLU A 239 14.95 12.68 -7.75
CA GLU A 239 16.17 13.20 -8.39
C GLU A 239 17.12 13.90 -7.40
N ASP A 240 16.56 14.70 -6.50
CA ASP A 240 17.30 15.41 -5.46
C ASP A 240 16.94 14.86 -4.06
N ALA A 241 17.12 13.55 -3.93
CA ALA A 241 16.79 12.77 -2.74
C ALA A 241 17.58 13.19 -1.49
N MET A 242 18.83 13.63 -1.66
CA MET A 242 19.68 13.99 -0.51
C MET A 242 19.20 15.26 0.18
N ASN A 243 18.84 16.31 -0.58
CA ASN A 243 18.28 17.52 0.02
C ASN A 243 16.92 17.25 0.67
N LEU A 244 16.09 16.37 0.08
CA LEU A 244 14.81 15.98 0.70
C LEU A 244 15.05 15.17 1.99
N THR A 245 16.06 14.31 2.00
CA THR A 245 16.49 13.56 3.19
C THR A 245 16.95 14.53 4.29
N ASP A 246 17.80 15.51 3.95
CA ASP A 246 18.31 16.49 4.90
C ASP A 246 17.19 17.40 5.44
N LEU A 247 16.20 17.78 4.61
CA LEU A 247 14.99 18.49 5.06
C LEU A 247 14.21 17.66 6.09
N MET A 248 13.90 16.39 5.77
CA MET A 248 13.17 15.51 6.69
C MET A 248 13.92 15.31 8.02
N ARG A 249 15.24 15.15 7.98
CA ARG A 249 16.08 15.05 9.18
C ARG A 249 16.06 16.31 10.03
N ARG A 250 16.19 17.51 9.42
CA ARG A 250 16.12 18.79 10.15
C ARG A 250 14.81 18.96 10.90
N HIS A 251 13.72 18.37 10.38
CA HIS A 251 12.40 18.40 10.99
C HIS A 251 12.05 17.14 11.77
N GLN A 252 13.02 16.29 12.10
CA GLN A 252 12.82 15.08 12.91
C GLN A 252 11.70 14.18 12.38
N VAL A 253 11.67 13.94 11.07
CA VAL A 253 10.77 12.93 10.50
C VAL A 253 11.26 11.55 10.91
N ASP A 254 10.39 10.77 11.53
CA ASP A 254 10.74 9.46 12.06
C ASP A 254 10.86 8.39 10.97
N LEU A 255 10.04 8.51 9.92
CA LEU A 255 9.96 7.52 8.84
C LEU A 255 9.50 8.15 7.51
N TYR A 256 10.21 7.83 6.43
CA TYR A 256 9.74 8.06 5.06
C TYR A 256 9.21 6.74 4.46
N LEU A 257 7.98 6.75 3.97
CA LEU A 257 7.30 5.62 3.35
C LEU A 257 7.27 5.77 1.83
N SER A 258 7.57 4.69 1.10
CA SER A 258 7.48 4.65 -0.36
C SER A 258 7.12 3.27 -0.92
N GLY A 259 6.55 3.26 -2.12
CA GLY A 259 6.25 2.06 -2.93
C GLY A 259 7.18 1.94 -4.14
N HIS A 260 6.58 1.75 -5.32
CA HIS A 260 7.15 1.88 -6.68
C HIS A 260 8.17 0.80 -7.10
N HIS A 261 9.06 0.43 -6.18
CA HIS A 261 10.11 -0.55 -6.44
C HIS A 261 9.66 -1.99 -6.20
N HIS A 262 8.46 -2.20 -5.68
CA HIS A 262 7.84 -3.51 -5.51
C HIS A 262 8.72 -4.50 -4.72
N ALA A 263 9.52 -4.00 -3.78
CA ALA A 263 10.34 -4.83 -2.91
C ALA A 263 10.41 -4.20 -1.53
N TRP A 264 10.08 -5.02 -0.54
CA TRP A 264 10.16 -4.62 0.85
C TRP A 264 11.61 -4.50 1.31
N PHE A 265 11.96 -3.35 1.91
CA PHE A 265 13.25 -3.15 2.56
C PHE A 265 13.16 -2.06 3.66
N PRO A 266 13.39 -2.39 4.94
CA PRO A 266 13.51 -1.42 6.02
C PRO A 266 14.94 -0.86 6.04
N GLY A 267 15.11 0.34 5.47
CA GLY A 267 16.42 0.93 5.25
C GLY A 267 16.69 2.19 6.05
N GLU A 268 17.95 2.61 6.08
CA GLU A 268 18.37 3.91 6.60
C GLU A 268 19.33 4.59 5.62
N LEU A 269 19.01 5.84 5.29
CA LEU A 269 19.81 6.68 4.40
C LEU A 269 20.27 7.91 5.17
N LYS A 270 21.58 8.05 5.41
CA LYS A 270 22.16 9.16 6.19
C LYS A 270 21.46 9.36 7.55
N GLY A 271 21.03 8.30 8.22
CA GLY A 271 20.32 8.37 9.49
C GLY A 271 18.83 8.73 9.38
N GLN A 272 18.28 8.92 8.18
CA GLN A 272 16.83 8.97 7.97
C GLN A 272 16.31 7.56 7.75
N ARG A 273 15.34 7.12 8.55
CA ARG A 273 14.68 5.83 8.34
C ARG A 273 13.79 5.91 7.12
N LEU A 274 13.96 4.95 6.22
CA LEU A 274 13.12 4.73 5.06
C LEU A 274 12.45 3.36 5.19
N LEU A 275 11.27 3.22 4.60
CA LEU A 275 10.64 1.93 4.40
C LEU A 275 10.11 1.86 2.97
N SER A 276 10.80 1.07 2.16
CA SER A 276 10.29 0.63 0.86
C SER A 276 9.29 -0.48 1.12
N LEU A 277 8.04 -0.29 0.71
CA LEU A 277 7.00 -1.31 0.80
C LEU A 277 7.13 -2.27 -0.39
N GLY A 278 6.86 -3.55 -0.14
CA GLY A 278 6.70 -4.52 -1.22
C GLY A 278 5.35 -4.36 -1.91
N ALA A 279 5.26 -4.84 -3.15
CA ALA A 279 4.00 -4.81 -3.87
C ALA A 279 3.02 -5.80 -3.26
N MET A 280 1.87 -5.34 -2.78
CA MET A 280 0.79 -6.23 -2.34
C MET A 280 0.09 -6.84 -3.56
N GLY A 281 0.05 -6.11 -4.67
CA GLY A 281 -0.49 -6.55 -5.96
C GLY A 281 0.54 -7.28 -6.82
N ASN A 282 0.69 -6.80 -8.06
CA ASN A 282 1.47 -7.51 -9.08
C ASN A 282 2.93 -7.05 -9.17
N GLY A 283 3.75 -7.92 -9.76
CA GLY A 283 5.13 -7.62 -10.11
C GLY A 283 6.09 -7.36 -8.95
N PRO A 284 6.08 -8.11 -7.82
CA PRO A 284 7.19 -8.07 -6.87
C PRO A 284 8.54 -8.19 -7.59
N ARG A 285 9.53 -7.42 -7.14
CA ARG A 285 10.86 -7.36 -7.77
C ARG A 285 11.93 -7.93 -6.86
N ARG A 286 13.10 -8.17 -7.43
CA ARG A 286 14.30 -8.58 -6.69
C ARG A 286 14.96 -7.35 -6.10
N LEU A 287 15.41 -7.47 -4.85
CA LEU A 287 16.28 -6.47 -4.24
C LEU A 287 17.62 -6.40 -4.98
N LEU A 288 18.22 -5.22 -5.04
CA LEU A 288 19.58 -5.04 -5.55
C LEU A 288 20.57 -5.96 -4.82
N GLY A 289 21.52 -6.54 -5.57
CA GLY A 289 22.51 -7.47 -5.02
C GLY A 289 21.94 -8.86 -4.68
N THR A 290 20.66 -9.14 -4.94
CA THR A 290 20.04 -10.45 -4.67
C THR A 290 19.51 -11.11 -5.94
N GLN A 291 19.36 -12.43 -5.89
CA GLN A 291 18.74 -13.21 -6.98
C GLN A 291 17.28 -13.58 -6.69
N ARG A 292 16.81 -13.45 -5.45
CA ARG A 292 15.46 -13.82 -5.02
C ARG A 292 14.51 -12.65 -5.22
N THR A 293 13.35 -12.92 -5.81
CA THR A 293 12.24 -11.96 -5.88
C THR A 293 11.61 -11.82 -4.51
N SER A 294 11.37 -10.58 -4.07
CA SER A 294 10.63 -10.29 -2.84
C SER A 294 9.24 -10.91 -2.91
N ASP A 295 8.70 -11.29 -1.75
CA ASP A 295 7.31 -11.71 -1.69
C ASP A 295 6.40 -10.50 -1.81
N PRO A 296 5.19 -10.67 -2.38
CA PRO A 296 4.12 -9.72 -2.15
C PRO A 296 3.89 -9.59 -0.65
N SER A 297 3.73 -8.39 -0.15
CA SER A 297 3.83 -8.14 1.29
C SER A 297 2.90 -7.07 1.80
N LEU A 298 2.62 -7.14 3.09
CA LEU A 298 1.95 -6.10 3.87
C LEU A 298 2.78 -5.84 5.14
N THR A 299 2.95 -4.57 5.51
CA THR A 299 3.67 -4.21 6.75
C THR A 299 2.72 -3.69 7.80
N VAL A 300 2.95 -4.02 9.07
CA VAL A 300 2.26 -3.47 10.24
C VAL A 300 3.26 -2.71 11.09
N LEU A 301 2.87 -1.53 11.55
CA LEU A 301 3.55 -0.78 12.59
C LEU A 301 2.71 -0.80 13.85
N ASP A 302 3.26 -1.34 14.93
CA ASP A 302 2.71 -1.23 16.28
C ASP A 302 3.47 -0.13 17.02
N LEU A 303 2.76 0.97 17.35
CA LEU A 303 3.30 2.12 18.08
C LEU A 303 2.89 2.04 19.55
N PHE A 304 3.87 2.05 20.44
CA PHE A 304 3.71 2.06 21.89
C PHE A 304 3.95 3.48 22.40
N GLN A 305 2.89 4.17 22.81
CA GLN A 305 2.92 5.60 23.14
C GLN A 305 3.75 5.89 24.38
N THR A 306 3.63 5.05 25.40
CA THR A 306 4.34 5.25 26.68
C THR A 306 5.86 5.18 26.51
N THR A 307 6.36 4.22 25.73
CA THR A 307 7.80 4.00 25.52
C THR A 307 8.34 4.70 24.26
N ARG A 308 7.44 5.28 23.45
CA ARG A 308 7.72 5.75 22.08
C ARG A 308 8.38 4.70 21.20
N ALA A 309 8.16 3.42 21.47
CA ALA A 309 8.70 2.33 20.67
C ALA A 309 7.80 2.07 19.46
N VAL A 310 8.41 1.69 18.33
CA VAL A 310 7.73 1.15 17.16
C VAL A 310 8.27 -0.24 16.89
N ARG A 311 7.36 -1.17 16.63
CA ARG A 311 7.66 -2.48 16.09
C ARG A 311 7.09 -2.61 14.69
N GLU A 312 7.95 -2.92 13.73
CA GLU A 312 7.56 -3.19 12.34
C GLU A 312 7.54 -4.70 12.09
N THR A 313 6.41 -5.21 11.60
CA THR A 313 6.26 -6.61 11.19
C THR A 313 5.78 -6.66 9.75
N THR A 314 6.52 -7.33 8.88
CA THR A 314 6.12 -7.50 7.47
C THR A 314 5.73 -8.93 7.21
N PHE A 315 4.55 -9.14 6.62
CA PHE A 315 4.01 -10.46 6.30
C PHE A 315 4.17 -10.74 4.81
N SER A 316 4.59 -11.95 4.47
CA SER A 316 4.48 -12.47 3.10
C SER A 316 3.02 -12.81 2.83
N LEU A 317 2.44 -12.27 1.78
CA LEU A 317 1.07 -12.59 1.36
C LEU A 317 0.98 -13.92 0.60
N LYS A 318 2.11 -14.61 0.40
CA LYS A 318 2.14 -15.99 -0.11
C LYS A 318 2.00 -17.01 1.01
N THR A 319 2.71 -16.81 2.11
CA THR A 319 2.77 -17.78 3.23
C THR A 319 1.96 -17.34 4.44
N LEU A 320 1.60 -16.05 4.53
CA LEU A 320 0.99 -15.38 5.68
C LEU A 320 1.88 -15.40 6.93
N GLU A 321 3.18 -15.60 6.75
CA GLU A 321 4.18 -15.58 7.81
C GLU A 321 5.00 -14.28 7.78
N SER A 322 5.55 -13.89 8.92
CA SER A 322 6.46 -12.75 9.00
C SER A 322 7.76 -13.01 8.22
N ILE A 323 8.20 -12.03 7.44
CA ILE A 323 9.47 -12.07 6.72
C ILE A 323 10.60 -11.73 7.68
N SER A 324 11.60 -12.62 7.80
CA SER A 324 12.77 -12.39 8.67
C SER A 324 13.72 -11.36 8.08
N LEU A 325 14.24 -10.47 8.94
CA LEU A 325 15.30 -9.52 8.60
C LEU A 325 16.59 -10.22 8.13
N ASP A 326 16.91 -11.40 8.67
CA ASP A 326 18.11 -12.14 8.28
C ASP A 326 18.06 -12.65 6.83
N SER A 327 16.88 -12.61 6.21
CA SER A 327 16.72 -12.94 4.79
C SER A 327 17.12 -11.79 3.85
N LEU A 328 17.36 -10.59 4.38
CA LEU A 328 17.68 -9.40 3.61
C LEU A 328 19.19 -9.16 3.49
N PRO A 329 19.66 -8.53 2.40
CA PRO A 329 21.04 -8.05 2.32
C PRO A 329 21.27 -6.93 3.35
N LYS A 330 22.48 -6.83 3.88
CA LYS A 330 22.85 -5.79 4.87
C LYS A 330 22.81 -4.37 4.31
N GLN A 331 22.92 -4.22 3.00
CA GLN A 331 22.84 -2.94 2.30
C GLN A 331 22.43 -3.15 0.84
N LEU A 332 21.86 -2.12 0.23
CA LEU A 332 21.58 -2.02 -1.20
C LEU A 332 22.43 -0.91 -1.81
N SER A 333 23.07 -1.19 -2.95
CA SER A 333 23.92 -0.23 -3.66
C SER A 333 23.68 -0.30 -5.16
N ALA A 334 23.73 0.86 -5.83
CA ALA A 334 23.73 1.00 -7.29
C ALA A 334 24.62 2.19 -7.69
N ASN A 335 25.20 2.15 -8.90
CA ASN A 335 26.30 3.02 -9.35
C ASN A 335 25.98 4.53 -9.46
N SER A 336 24.76 4.98 -9.14
CA SER A 336 24.38 6.40 -9.17
C SER A 336 23.37 6.77 -8.09
N PHE A 337 23.19 5.89 -7.10
CA PHE A 337 22.22 6.07 -6.03
C PHE A 337 22.90 5.92 -4.67
N PRO A 338 22.49 6.69 -3.66
CA PRO A 338 23.02 6.54 -2.32
C PRO A 338 22.80 5.12 -1.79
N THR A 339 23.82 4.55 -1.14
CA THR A 339 23.70 3.25 -0.47
C THR A 339 22.64 3.32 0.63
N LEU A 340 21.78 2.30 0.67
CA LEU A 340 20.77 2.13 1.71
C LEU A 340 21.18 1.00 2.63
N ASN A 341 21.36 1.28 3.92
CA ASN A 341 21.75 0.27 4.90
C ASN A 341 20.51 -0.37 5.52
N LEU A 342 20.55 -1.68 5.74
CA LEU A 342 19.51 -2.38 6.48
C LEU A 342 19.46 -1.84 7.92
N ARG A 343 18.26 -1.54 8.42
CA ARG A 343 18.04 -1.14 9.82
C ARG A 343 17.19 -2.17 10.57
N ASN A 344 17.21 -2.08 11.90
CA ASN A 344 16.29 -2.83 12.74
C ASN A 344 14.84 -2.38 12.51
N THR A 345 13.91 -3.32 12.73
CA THR A 345 12.46 -3.09 12.72
C THR A 345 11.90 -2.78 14.12
N ASN A 346 12.76 -2.65 15.13
CA ASN A 346 12.41 -2.09 16.42
C ASN A 346 13.19 -0.77 16.57
N TRP A 347 12.48 0.32 16.80
CA TRP A 347 13.07 1.66 16.89
C TRP A 347 12.19 2.58 17.74
N SER A 348 12.64 3.81 17.99
CA SER A 348 11.90 4.81 18.76
C SER A 348 11.66 6.08 17.96
N TYR A 349 10.51 6.72 18.18
CA TYR A 349 10.09 7.95 17.52
C TYR A 349 10.16 9.17 18.44
N GLY A 350 10.14 10.37 17.83
CA GLY A 350 10.18 11.64 18.55
C GLY A 350 11.54 11.93 19.20
N ALA A 351 12.63 11.55 18.52
CA ALA A 351 14.02 11.71 18.97
C ALA A 351 14.73 12.91 18.30
#